data_AF-A0A8S2A3P7-F1
#
_entry.id   AF-A0A8S2A3P7-F1
#
_cell.length_a   1.000
_cell.length_b   1.000
_cell.length_c   1.000
_cell.angle_alpha   90.00
_cell.angle_beta   90.00
_cell.angle_gamma   90.00
#
_symmetry.space_group_name_H-M   'P 1'
#
loop_
_entity.id
_entity.type
_entity.pdbx_description
1 polymer ?
#
loop_
_entity_poly.entity_id
_entity_poly.type
_entity_poly.pdbx_seq_one_letter_code
_entity_poly.pdbx_strand_id
1 'polypeptide(L)'
;MHEEDYNEALKHTHAGGTMDLHALNVQIFIKMYRADYAEKQLRVMQQIDEDHTLTQLASAWLNLAAGGSKIPEAYLIFQDFSDKYPMTCLILNGKAVCCMQMGNFDEAETLLLEALNQGFRWIGICLKPSMA
;
A
#
# COMPACT_ATOMS: atom_id res chain seq x y z
N MET A 1 5.33 -0.17 -23.51
CA MET A 1 4.63 1.13 -23.52
C MET A 1 3.14 0.85 -23.29
N HIS A 2 2.79 0.44 -22.06
CA HIS A 2 1.42 0.09 -21.62
C HIS A 2 1.08 0.82 -20.32
N GLU A 3 1.79 1.91 -20.03
CA GLU A 3 1.56 2.71 -18.83
C GLU A 3 0.19 3.38 -18.97
N GLU A 4 -0.64 3.30 -17.93
CA GLU A 4 -1.99 3.88 -17.84
C GLU A 4 -3.11 3.22 -18.69
N ASP A 5 -2.86 2.07 -19.35
CA ASP A 5 -3.94 1.30 -19.97
C ASP A 5 -4.65 0.38 -18.95
N TYR A 6 -5.40 1.03 -18.05
CA TYR A 6 -6.11 0.34 -16.97
C TYR A 6 -7.20 -0.61 -17.48
N ASN A 7 -7.78 -0.34 -18.65
CA ASN A 7 -8.84 -1.17 -19.22
C ASN A 7 -8.29 -2.51 -19.74
N GLU A 8 -7.14 -2.49 -20.42
CA GLU A 8 -6.47 -3.74 -20.81
C GLU A 8 -5.94 -4.51 -19.61
N ALA A 9 -5.41 -3.83 -18.59
CA ALA A 9 -4.97 -4.48 -17.35
C ALA A 9 -6.13 -5.25 -16.67
N LEU A 10 -7.31 -4.64 -16.58
CA LEU A 10 -8.50 -5.26 -15.99
C LEU A 10 -8.93 -6.54 -16.71
N LYS A 11 -8.75 -6.66 -18.03
CA LYS A 11 -9.10 -7.88 -18.76
C LYS A 11 -8.31 -9.10 -18.29
N HIS A 12 -7.06 -8.90 -17.90
CA HIS A 12 -6.20 -9.97 -17.43
C HIS A 12 -6.40 -10.30 -15.96
N THR A 13 -6.73 -9.30 -15.13
CA THR A 13 -6.86 -9.47 -13.69
C THR A 13 -8.25 -9.92 -13.24
N HIS A 14 -9.32 -9.59 -13.99
CA HIS A 14 -10.67 -10.04 -13.64
C HIS A 14 -10.88 -11.55 -13.76
N ALA A 15 -10.08 -12.23 -14.59
CA ALA A 15 -10.28 -13.64 -14.94
C ALA A 15 -9.75 -14.63 -13.88
N GLY A 16 -8.79 -14.22 -13.04
CA GLY A 16 -8.05 -15.17 -12.20
C GLY A 16 -8.57 -15.35 -10.77
N GLY A 17 -9.42 -14.45 -10.26
CA GLY A 17 -10.13 -14.62 -8.97
C GLY A 17 -9.27 -14.87 -7.72
N THR A 18 -7.94 -14.72 -7.80
CA THR A 18 -7.05 -14.87 -6.65
C THR A 18 -6.98 -13.58 -5.83
N MET A 19 -6.64 -13.69 -4.55
CA MET A 19 -6.55 -12.53 -3.65
C MET A 19 -5.59 -11.44 -4.19
N ASP A 20 -4.46 -11.82 -4.77
CA ASP A 20 -3.51 -10.88 -5.40
C ASP A 20 -4.14 -10.10 -6.56
N LEU A 21 -4.94 -10.76 -7.39
CA LEU A 21 -5.60 -10.12 -8.53
C LEU A 21 -6.73 -9.20 -8.07
N HIS A 22 -7.44 -9.55 -7.00
CA HIS A 22 -8.41 -8.65 -6.37
C HIS A 22 -7.73 -7.40 -5.78
N ALA A 23 -6.61 -7.56 -5.09
CA ALA A 23 -5.83 -6.43 -4.56
C ALA A 23 -5.32 -5.52 -5.69
N LEU A 24 -4.84 -6.11 -6.79
CA LEU A 24 -4.40 -5.38 -7.96
C LEU A 24 -5.57 -4.61 -8.62
N ASN A 25 -6.76 -5.21 -8.69
CA ASN A 25 -7.95 -4.53 -9.19
C ASN A 25 -8.31 -3.30 -8.35
N VAL A 26 -8.24 -3.40 -7.01
CA VAL A 26 -8.45 -2.24 -6.12
C VAL A 26 -7.46 -1.12 -6.47
N GLN A 27 -6.18 -1.44 -6.63
CA GLN A 27 -5.15 -0.46 -6.98
C GLN A 27 -5.41 0.19 -8.35
N ILE A 28 -5.81 -0.60 -9.35
CA ILE A 28 -6.17 -0.11 -10.68
C ILE A 28 -7.37 0.85 -10.58
N PHE A 29 -8.43 0.48 -9.87
CA PHE A 29 -9.62 1.33 -9.73
C PHE A 29 -9.33 2.65 -9.01
N ILE A 30 -8.45 2.64 -7.99
CA ILE A 30 -7.97 3.87 -7.34
C ILE A 30 -7.24 4.76 -8.35
N LYS A 31 -6.35 4.18 -9.17
CA LYS A 31 -5.61 4.93 -10.20
C LYS A 31 -6.50 5.48 -11.32
N MET A 32 -7.63 4.82 -11.60
CA MET A 32 -8.67 5.32 -12.51
C MET A 32 -9.56 6.41 -11.89
N TYR A 33 -9.32 6.83 -10.65
CA TYR A 33 -10.19 7.74 -9.89
C TYR A 33 -11.63 7.20 -9.73
N ARG A 34 -11.80 5.87 -9.72
CA ARG A 34 -13.08 5.19 -9.57
C ARG A 34 -13.16 4.48 -8.22
N ALA A 35 -13.25 5.28 -7.16
CA ALA A 35 -13.34 4.80 -5.78
C ALA A 35 -14.56 3.88 -5.57
N ASP A 36 -15.66 4.10 -6.30
CA ASP A 36 -16.86 3.27 -6.26
C ASP A 36 -16.62 1.82 -6.70
N TYR A 37 -15.76 1.60 -7.71
CA TYR A 37 -15.37 0.24 -8.11
C TYR A 37 -14.33 -0.35 -7.17
N ALA A 38 -13.41 0.46 -6.65
CA ALA A 38 -12.42 0.03 -5.67
C ALA A 38 -13.10 -0.48 -4.38
N GLU A 39 -14.12 0.23 -3.87
CA GLU A 39 -14.93 -0.20 -2.73
C GLU A 39 -15.63 -1.54 -2.98
N LYS A 40 -16.22 -1.72 -4.17
CA LYS A 40 -16.89 -2.97 -4.53
C LYS A 40 -15.92 -4.15 -4.56
N GLN A 41 -14.72 -3.96 -5.14
CA GLN A 41 -13.70 -5.00 -5.13
C GLN A 41 -13.19 -5.29 -3.72
N LEU A 42 -12.98 -4.27 -2.89
CA LEU A 42 -12.55 -4.46 -1.51
C LEU A 42 -13.57 -5.28 -0.72
N ARG A 43 -14.87 -5.04 -0.92
CA ARG A 43 -15.93 -5.86 -0.28
C ARG A 43 -15.85 -7.33 -0.69
N VAL A 44 -15.49 -7.62 -1.94
CA VAL A 44 -15.27 -9.01 -2.39
C VAL A 44 -14.09 -9.61 -1.63
N MET A 45 -12.97 -8.89 -1.48
CA MET A 45 -11.82 -9.35 -0.71
C MET A 45 -12.18 -9.63 0.75
N GLN A 46 -12.93 -8.72 1.39
CA GLN A 46 -13.40 -8.87 2.79
C GLN A 46 -14.33 -10.07 2.97
N GLN A 47 -15.16 -10.39 1.97
CA GLN A 47 -16.01 -11.59 2.00
C GLN A 47 -15.21 -12.89 1.87
N ILE A 48 -14.07 -12.87 1.18
CA ILE A 48 -13.20 -14.02 1.02
C ILE A 48 -12.40 -14.25 2.31
N ASP A 49 -11.70 -13.20 2.76
CA ASP A 49 -10.92 -13.19 4.00
C ASP A 49 -10.60 -11.74 4.39
N GLU A 50 -11.28 -11.24 5.43
CA GLU A 50 -11.11 -9.87 5.93
C GLU A 50 -9.75 -9.64 6.61
N ASP A 51 -9.20 -10.66 7.25
CA ASP A 51 -7.94 -10.57 8.00
C ASP A 51 -6.71 -10.82 7.10
N HIS A 52 -6.92 -11.23 5.85
CA HIS A 52 -5.84 -11.44 4.89
C HIS A 52 -5.00 -10.17 4.72
N THR A 53 -3.67 -10.30 4.74
CA THR A 53 -2.73 -9.17 4.66
C THR A 53 -3.01 -8.26 3.44
N LEU A 54 -3.36 -8.86 2.29
CA LEU A 54 -3.72 -8.11 1.08
C LEU A 54 -5.05 -7.35 1.20
N THR A 55 -6.04 -7.91 1.92
CA THR A 55 -7.32 -7.23 2.16
C THR A 55 -7.12 -6.00 3.06
N GLN A 56 -6.29 -6.16 4.10
CA GLN A 56 -5.90 -5.07 4.99
C GLN A 56 -5.12 -3.98 4.22
N LEU A 57 -4.15 -4.39 3.38
CA LEU A 57 -3.39 -3.45 2.56
C LEU A 57 -4.26 -2.69 1.55
N ALA A 58 -5.18 -3.40 0.88
CA ALA A 58 -6.15 -2.79 -0.03
C ALA A 58 -7.07 -1.79 0.68
N SER A 59 -7.48 -2.11 1.92
CA SER A 59 -8.25 -1.21 2.79
C SER A 59 -7.46 0.07 3.10
N ALA A 60 -6.18 -0.07 3.45
CA ALA A 60 -5.30 1.07 3.71
C ALA A 60 -5.14 1.99 2.48
N TRP A 61 -4.95 1.42 1.28
CA TRP A 61 -4.88 2.21 0.04
C TRP A 61 -6.17 2.97 -0.27
N LEU A 62 -7.32 2.32 -0.08
CA LEU A 62 -8.61 2.94 -0.31
C LEU A 62 -8.88 4.07 0.70
N ASN A 63 -8.55 3.85 1.96
CA ASN A 63 -8.66 4.86 3.02
C ASN A 63 -7.72 6.05 2.77
N LEU A 64 -6.49 5.80 2.31
CA LEU A 64 -5.56 6.83 1.87
C LEU A 64 -6.08 7.66 0.68
N ALA A 65 -6.72 7.00 -0.28
CA ALA A 65 -7.31 7.66 -1.44
C ALA A 65 -8.56 8.47 -1.10
N ALA A 66 -9.36 8.01 -0.13
CA ALA A 66 -10.53 8.71 0.36
C ALA A 66 -10.17 9.97 1.18
N GLY A 67 -9.09 9.91 1.95
CA GLY A 67 -8.65 11.04 2.77
C GLY A 67 -9.55 11.32 3.99
N GLY A 68 -9.31 12.47 4.62
CA GLY A 68 -10.17 12.97 5.70
C GLY A 68 -10.25 12.03 6.91
N SER A 69 -11.48 11.67 7.32
CA SER A 69 -11.72 10.84 8.50
C SER A 69 -11.25 9.39 8.38
N LYS A 70 -10.85 8.96 7.18
CA LYS A 70 -10.34 7.60 6.91
C LYS A 70 -8.85 7.44 7.12
N ILE A 71 -8.12 8.54 7.27
CA ILE A 71 -6.65 8.50 7.43
C ILE A 71 -6.19 7.87 8.74
N PRO A 72 -6.83 8.14 9.91
CA PRO A 72 -6.47 7.43 11.13
C PRO A 72 -6.62 5.91 11.01
N GLU A 73 -7.66 5.44 10.30
CA GLU A 73 -7.89 4.02 10.03
C GLU A 73 -6.78 3.43 9.16
N ALA A 74 -6.36 4.13 8.09
CA ALA A 74 -5.22 3.71 7.27
C ALA A 74 -3.91 3.63 8.06
N TYR A 75 -3.64 4.61 8.93
CA TYR A 75 -2.44 4.63 9.78
C TYR A 75 -2.39 3.41 10.70
N LEU A 76 -3.52 3.05 11.33
CA LEU A 76 -3.60 1.88 12.20
C LEU A 76 -3.27 0.58 11.46
N ILE A 77 -3.74 0.41 10.22
CA ILE A 77 -3.40 -0.76 9.43
C ILE A 77 -1.88 -0.84 9.17
N PHE A 78 -1.25 0.28 8.80
CA PHE A 78 0.20 0.30 8.62
C PHE A 78 0.97 0.12 9.94
N GLN A 79 0.42 0.59 11.06
CA GLN A 79 0.99 0.35 12.38
C GLN A 79 0.96 -1.16 12.72
N ASP A 80 -0.18 -1.81 12.51
CA ASP A 80 -0.32 -3.26 12.69
C ASP A 80 0.67 -4.04 11.81
N PHE A 81 0.90 -3.58 10.57
CA PHE A 81 1.92 -4.17 9.71
C PHE A 81 3.34 -3.96 10.24
N SER A 82 3.65 -2.81 10.82
CA SER A 82 4.95 -2.59 11.45
C SER A 82 5.17 -3.44 12.69
N ASP A 83 4.10 -3.83 13.39
CA ASP A 83 4.19 -4.68 14.58
C ASP A 83 4.29 -6.17 14.22
N LYS A 84 3.66 -6.58 13.10
CA LYS A 84 3.62 -7.98 12.64
C LYS A 84 4.78 -8.36 11.71
N TYR A 85 5.30 -7.42 10.94
CA TYR A 85 6.29 -7.68 9.88
C TYR A 85 7.53 -6.80 10.06
N PRO A 86 8.68 -7.20 9.48
CA PRO A 86 9.83 -6.32 9.41
C PRO A 86 9.45 -4.98 8.79
N MET A 87 9.92 -3.90 9.39
CA MET A 87 9.68 -2.55 8.89
C MET A 87 10.25 -2.43 7.47
N THR A 88 9.38 -2.27 6.48
CA THR A 88 9.77 -2.09 5.07
C THR A 88 9.60 -0.62 4.67
N CYS A 89 10.28 -0.21 3.58
CA CYS A 89 10.08 1.12 3.00
C CYS A 89 8.61 1.39 2.64
N LEU A 90 7.84 0.36 2.25
CA LEU A 90 6.42 0.51 1.94
C LEU A 90 5.60 0.87 3.18
N ILE A 91 5.83 0.18 4.30
CA ILE A 91 5.12 0.45 5.56
C ILE A 91 5.48 1.85 6.07
N LEU A 92 6.76 2.21 6.08
CA LEU A 92 7.22 3.53 6.54
C LEU A 92 6.63 4.67 5.69
N ASN A 93 6.66 4.53 4.36
CA ASN A 93 6.07 5.53 3.47
C ASN A 93 4.54 5.61 3.65
N GLY A 94 3.86 4.48 3.85
CA GLY A 94 2.42 4.44 4.13
C GLY A 94 2.06 5.22 5.41
N LYS A 95 2.81 5.00 6.50
CA LYS A 95 2.65 5.75 7.77
C LYS A 95 2.93 7.24 7.56
N ALA A 96 4.02 7.58 6.88
CA ALA A 96 4.39 8.97 6.63
C ALA A 96 3.31 9.72 5.83
N VAL A 97 2.73 9.10 4.80
CA VAL A 97 1.62 9.69 4.03
C VAL A 97 0.40 9.95 4.91
N CYS A 98 0.07 9.03 5.82
CA CYS A 98 -1.01 9.25 6.77
C CYS A 98 -0.69 10.43 7.71
N CYS A 99 0.52 10.50 8.27
CA CYS A 99 0.95 11.62 9.12
C CYS A 99 0.87 12.97 8.39
N MET A 100 1.32 13.03 7.13
CA MET A 100 1.19 14.23 6.29
C MET A 100 -0.27 14.65 6.09
N GLN A 101 -1.18 13.70 5.82
CA GLN A 101 -2.60 14.00 5.66
C GLN A 101 -3.29 14.42 6.98
N MET A 102 -2.77 13.98 8.13
CA MET A 102 -3.22 14.43 9.46
C MET A 102 -2.61 15.77 9.88
N GLY A 103 -1.67 16.33 9.10
CA GLY A 103 -0.93 17.55 9.44
C GLY A 103 0.23 17.34 10.43
N ASN A 104 0.58 16.09 10.74
CA ASN A 104 1.72 15.76 11.60
C ASN A 104 3.00 15.61 10.76
N PHE A 105 3.59 16.74 10.36
CA PHE A 105 4.75 16.76 9.48
C PHE A 105 6.05 16.30 10.16
N ASP A 106 6.20 16.55 11.47
CA ASP A 106 7.40 16.18 12.22
C ASP A 106 7.55 14.65 12.31
N GLU A 107 6.45 13.94 12.56
CA GLU A 107 6.43 12.48 12.56
C GLU A 107 6.65 11.92 11.14
N ALA A 108 6.03 12.54 10.13
CA ALA A 108 6.21 12.14 8.74
C ALA A 108 7.68 12.23 8.30
N GLU A 109 8.38 13.32 8.64
CA GLU A 109 9.80 13.49 8.33
C GLU A 109 10.64 12.39 8.97
N THR A 110 10.39 12.08 10.25
CA THR A 110 11.11 11.02 10.97
C THR A 110 10.96 9.67 10.27
N LEU A 111 9.73 9.30 9.88
CA LEU A 111 9.43 8.04 9.19
C LEU A 111 10.09 7.97 7.80
N LEU A 112 10.10 9.09 7.06
CA LEU A 112 10.74 9.17 5.74
C LEU A 112 12.26 9.08 5.82
N LEU A 113 12.88 9.72 6.81
CA LEU A 113 14.31 9.62 7.08
C LEU A 113 14.70 8.17 7.44
N GLU A 114 13.87 7.48 8.21
CA GLU A 114 14.08 6.06 8.49
C GLU A 114 14.00 5.23 7.20
N ALA A 115 12.98 5.45 6.36
CA ALA A 115 12.81 4.73 5.11
C ALA A 115 14.01 4.93 4.17
N LEU A 116 14.52 6.16 4.10
CA LEU A 116 15.69 6.52 3.31
C LEU A 116 16.95 5.81 3.83
N ASN A 117 17.17 5.82 5.13
CA ASN A 117 18.30 5.13 5.76
C ASN A 117 18.26 3.61 5.55
N GLN A 118 17.07 3.01 5.56
CA GLN A 118 16.91 1.61 5.19
C GLN A 118 17.28 1.37 3.73
N GLY A 119 16.79 2.19 2.80
CA GLY A 119 17.13 2.10 1.37
C GLY A 119 18.64 2.17 1.10
N PHE A 120 19.35 3.10 1.75
CA PHE A 120 20.81 3.19 1.66
C PHE A 120 21.52 1.96 2.23
N ARG A 121 20.98 1.35 3.29
CA ARG A 121 21.55 0.12 3.87
C ARG A 121 21.48 -1.05 2.88
N TRP A 122 20.37 -1.19 2.16
CA TRP A 122 20.23 -2.21 1.12
C TRP A 122 21.21 -2.00 -0.03
N ILE A 123 21.36 -0.76 -0.50
CA ILE A 123 22.35 -0.40 -1.53
C ILE A 123 23.77 -0.71 -1.03
N GLY A 124 24.09 -0.39 0.22
CA GLY A 124 25.41 -0.67 0.82
C GLY A 124 25.71 -2.15 1.01
N ILE A 125 24.70 -3.00 1.26
CA ILE A 125 24.85 -4.47 1.29
C ILE A 125 25.08 -5.01 -0.12
N CYS A 126 24.28 -4.57 -1.10
CA CYS A 126 24.42 -5.01 -2.50
C CYS A 126 25.73 -4.52 -3.15
N LEU A 127 26.28 -3.38 -2.70
CA LEU A 127 27.55 -2.82 -3.18
C LEU A 127 28.77 -3.29 -2.41
N LYS A 128 28.66 -4.13 -1.36
CA LYS A 128 29.82 -4.85 -0.83
C LYS A 128 30.13 -6.00 -1.79
N PRO A 129 31.16 -5.88 -2.66
CA PRO A 129 31.54 -6.97 -3.52
C PRO A 129 32.07 -8.09 -2.62
N SER A 130 31.83 -9.33 -3.04
CA SER A 130 32.54 -10.52 -2.58
C SER A 130 34.03 -10.21 -2.37
N MET A 131 34.41 -10.03 -1.10
CA MET A 131 35.77 -10.17 -0.61
C MET A 131 35.73 -11.23 0.48
N ALA A 132 35.60 -12.47 0.01
CA ALA A 132 35.95 -13.69 0.72
C ALA A 132 36.33 -14.72 -0.35
#